data_AF-A0A7W5YTY2-F1
#
_entry.id   AF-A0A7W5YTY2-F1
#
_cell.length_a   1.000
_cell.length_b   1.000
_cell.length_c   1.000
_cell.angle_alpha   90.00
_cell.angle_beta   90.00
_cell.angle_gamma   90.00
#
_symmetry.space_group_name_H-M   'P 1'
#
loop_
_entity.id
_entity.type
_entity.pdbx_description
1 polymer ?
#
loop_
_entity_poly.entity_id
_entity_poly.type
_entity_poly.pdbx_seq_one_letter_code
_entity_poly.pdbx_strand_id
1 'polypeptide(L)' 'MGIDPKDLSEDDLMRELAHLYQTRMEALMHGPDDALARHTSRTNELESEYLRRHPDRDIDPGRLREGARAR' A
#
# COMPACT_ATOMS: atom_id res chain seq x y z
N MET A 1 -16.10 0.09 -9.14
CA MET A 1 -15.31 0.90 -8.20
C MET A 1 -15.50 0.30 -6.81
N GLY A 2 -14.42 0.14 -6.05
CA GLY A 2 -14.48 -0.41 -4.69
C GLY A 2 -15.08 0.60 -3.70
N ILE A 3 -15.20 0.18 -2.44
CA ILE A 3 -15.60 1.05 -1.33
C ILE A 3 -14.52 2.13 -1.13
N ASP A 4 -14.92 3.37 -0.81
CA ASP A 4 -13.97 4.44 -0.47
C ASP A 4 -13.09 3.97 0.70
N PRO A 5 -11.75 4.09 0.62
CA PRO A 5 -10.87 3.70 1.71
C PRO A 5 -11.27 4.24 3.09
N LYS A 6 -11.86 5.44 3.13
CA LYS A 6 -12.31 6.10 4.37
C LYS A 6 -13.43 5.35 5.06
N ASP A 7 -14.23 4.60 4.30
CA ASP A 7 -15.37 3.83 4.79
C ASP A 7 -14.98 2.39 5.17
N LEU A 8 -13.74 1.98 4.91
CA LEU A 8 -13.24 0.65 5.30
C LEU A 8 -12.92 0.58 6.79
N SER A 9 -13.24 -0.57 7.40
CA SER A 9 -12.68 -0.92 8.71
C SER A 9 -11.15 -1.08 8.60
N GLU A 10 -10.45 -1.04 9.73
CA GLU A 10 -8.99 -1.23 9.75
C GLU A 10 -8.59 -2.61 9.19
N ASP A 11 -9.30 -3.67 9.60
CA ASP A 11 -9.05 -5.04 9.15
C ASP A 11 -9.30 -5.19 7.64
N ASP A 12 -10.35 -4.53 7.11
CA ASP A 12 -10.63 -4.54 5.68
C ASP A 12 -9.57 -3.79 4.88
N LEU A 13 -9.15 -2.61 5.36
CA LEU A 13 -8.08 -1.81 4.76
C LEU A 13 -6.78 -2.64 4.67
N MET A 14 -6.38 -3.27 5.78
CA MET A 14 -5.17 -4.07 5.83
C MET A 14 -5.25 -5.33 4.96
N ARG A 15 -6.41 -6.00 4.93
CA ARG A 15 -6.63 -7.15 4.04
C ARG A 15 -6.51 -6.75 2.58
N GLU A 16 -7.10 -5.63 2.19
CA GLU A 16 -7.09 -5.17 0.80
C GLU A 16 -5.69 -4.72 0.35
N LEU A 17 -4.95 -4.00 1.20
CA LEU A 17 -3.54 -3.67 0.97
C LEU A 17 -2.69 -4.92 0.75
N ALA A 18 -2.83 -5.93 1.63
CA ALA A 18 -2.08 -7.17 1.51
C ALA A 18 -2.36 -7.89 0.18
N HIS A 19 -3.63 -7.94 -0.24
CA HIS A 19 -4.02 -8.54 -1.51
C HIS A 19 -3.45 -7.78 -2.73
N LEU A 20 -3.48 -6.45 -2.70
CA LEU A 20 -2.89 -5.63 -3.76
C LEU A 20 -1.39 -5.86 -3.88
N TYR A 21 -0.65 -5.88 -2.78
CA TYR A 21 0.80 -6.11 -2.82
C TYR A 21 1.16 -7.49 -3.36
N GLN A 22 0.36 -8.52 -3.07
CA GLN A 22 0.57 -9.87 -3.60
C GLN A 22 0.44 -9.94 -5.13
N THR A 23 -0.49 -9.16 -5.71
CA THR A 23 -0.84 -9.24 -7.14
C THR A 23 -0.20 -8.14 -7.98
N ARG A 24 0.36 -7.09 -7.35
CA ARG A 24 0.87 -5.89 -8.02
C ARG A 24 1.95 -6.17 -9.05
N MET A 25 2.86 -7.10 -8.74
CA MET A 25 3.97 -7.47 -9.63
C MET A 25 3.46 -8.17 -10.88
N GLU A 26 2.50 -9.10 -10.74
CA GLU A 26 1.88 -9.78 -11.88
C GLU A 26 1.13 -8.79 -12.77
N ALA A 27 0.35 -7.87 -12.17
CA ALA A 27 -0.33 -6.81 -12.91
C ALA A 27 0.65 -5.87 -13.64
N LEU A 28 1.84 -5.63 -13.08
CA LEU A 28 2.89 -4.83 -13.70
C LEU A 28 3.53 -5.53 -14.90
N MET A 29 3.84 -6.82 -14.77
CA MET A 29 4.59 -7.56 -15.80
C MET A 29 3.68 -8.06 -16.93
N HIS A 30 2.43 -8.40 -16.61
CA HIS A 30 1.57 -9.19 -17.48
C HIS A 30 0.13 -8.67 -17.59
N GLY A 31 -0.25 -7.66 -16.80
CA GLY A 31 -1.59 -7.08 -16.85
C GLY A 31 -1.78 -6.17 -18.07
N PRO A 32 -3.02 -6.02 -18.56
CA PRO A 32 -3.34 -4.97 -19.52
C PRO A 32 -3.23 -3.58 -18.86
N ASP A 33 -3.00 -2.54 -19.66
CA ASP A 33 -2.78 -1.16 -19.19
C ASP A 33 -3.87 -0.67 -18.23
N ASP A 34 -5.14 -0.97 -18.53
CA ASP A 34 -6.28 -0.62 -17.66
C ASP A 34 -6.22 -1.29 -16.29
N ALA A 35 -5.76 -2.55 -16.22
CA ALA A 35 -5.60 -3.25 -14.96
C ALA A 35 -4.47 -2.64 -14.15
N LEU A 36 -3.33 -2.35 -14.80
CA LEU A 36 -2.20 -1.69 -14.18
C LEU A 36 -2.57 -0.29 -13.62
N ALA A 37 -3.34 0.48 -14.38
CA ALA A 37 -3.83 1.79 -13.96
C ALA A 37 -4.74 1.68 -12.73
N ARG A 38 -5.68 0.72 -12.71
CA ARG A 38 -6.56 0.46 -11.55
C ARG A 38 -5.77 0.05 -10.32
N HIS A 39 -4.82 -0.87 -10.45
CA HIS A 39 -3.94 -1.26 -9.34
C HIS A 39 -3.17 -0.06 -8.78
N THR A 40 -2.65 0.79 -9.66
CA THR A 40 -1.88 1.99 -9.26
C THR A 40 -2.75 2.97 -8.47
N SER A 41 -3.93 3.34 -9.00
CA SER A 41 -4.86 4.23 -8.29
C SER A 41 -5.27 3.66 -6.94
N ARG A 42 -5.70 2.38 -6.93
CA ARG A 42 -6.21 1.74 -5.71
C ARG A 42 -5.13 1.58 -4.65
N THR A 43 -3.91 1.23 -5.03
CA THR A 43 -2.77 1.15 -4.10
C THR A 43 -2.51 2.50 -3.46
N ASN A 44 -2.44 3.57 -4.26
CA ASN A 44 -2.20 4.93 -3.74
C ASN A 44 -3.31 5.39 -2.79
N GLU A 45 -4.57 5.11 -3.12
CA GLU A 45 -5.74 5.45 -2.30
C GLU A 45 -5.69 4.77 -0.93
N LEU A 46 -5.44 3.46 -0.89
CA LEU A 46 -5.39 2.68 0.35
C LEU A 46 -4.13 2.96 1.19
N GLU A 47 -3.01 3.28 0.55
CA GLU A 47 -1.80 3.72 1.25
C GLU A 47 -2.00 5.11 1.89
N SER A 48 -2.68 6.02 1.18
CA SER A 48 -2.92 7.40 1.66
C SER A 48 -3.84 7.41 2.89
N GLU A 49 -5.05 6.87 2.76
CA GLU A 49 -5.43 5.71 3.56
C GLU A 49 -4.81 5.48 4.95
N TYR A 50 -4.03 4.42 4.98
CA TYR A 50 -3.22 3.96 6.08
C TYR A 50 -2.35 5.08 6.69
N LEU A 51 -1.67 5.89 5.87
CA LEU A 51 -0.81 6.97 6.36
C LEU A 51 -1.58 8.05 7.11
N ARG A 52 -2.83 8.32 6.72
CA ARG A 52 -3.72 9.27 7.40
C ARG A 52 -4.15 8.73 8.77
N ARG A 53 -4.38 7.42 8.89
CA ARG A 53 -4.74 6.76 10.17
C ARG A 53 -3.54 6.57 11.09
N HIS A 54 -2.35 6.38 10.53
CA HIS A 54 -1.11 6.09 11.24
C HIS A 54 -0.03 7.15 10.97
N PRO A 55 -0.24 8.41 11.39
CA PRO A 55 0.75 9.47 11.21
C PRO A 55 2.08 9.16 11.93
N ASP A 56 2.00 8.49 13.08
CA ASP A 56 3.14 8.09 13.91
C ASP A 56 3.51 6.61 13.72
N ARG A 57 3.36 6.07 12.50
CA ARG A 57 3.69 4.66 12.23
C ARG A 57 5.11 4.34 12.64
N ASP A 58 5.30 3.14 13.19
CA ASP A 58 6.63 2.67 13.56
C ASP A 58 7.50 2.49 12.30
N ILE A 59 8.68 3.11 12.32
CA ILE A 59 9.66 3.01 11.25
C ILE A 59 10.84 2.24 11.82
N ASP A 60 11.11 1.06 11.24
CA ASP A 60 12.29 0.28 11.58
C ASP A 60 13.55 1.16 11.52
N PRO A 61 14.25 1.40 12.65
CA PRO A 61 15.42 2.24 12.70
C PRO A 61 16.55 1.77 11.76
N GLY A 62 16.61 0.47 11.44
CA GLY A 62 17.56 -0.11 10.48
C GLY A 62 17.28 0.27 9.02
N ARG A 63 16.09 0.80 8.71
CA ARG A 63 15.71 1.37 7.40
C ARG A 63 16.03 2.86 7.29
N LEU A 64 16.30 3.53 8.42
CA LEU A 64 16.76 4.92 8.42
C LEU A 64 18.21 4.98 7.90
N ARG A 65 18.53 6.04 7.15
CA ARG A 65 19.88 6.24 6.57
C ARG A 65 20.99 6.25 7.63
N GLU A 66 20.66 6.58 8.87
CA GLU A 66 21.59 6.56 10.01
C GLU A 66 21.87 5.13 10.49
N GLY A 67 20.84 4.27 10.60
CA GLY A 67 21.00 2.86 10.95
C GLY A 67 21.72 2.03 9.89
N ALA A 68 21.64 2.43 8.61
CA ALA A 68 22.34 1.77 7.51
C ALA A 68 23.87 1.99 7.50
N ARG A 69 24.38 3.05 8.16
CA ARG A 69 25.82 3.36 8.25
C ARG A 69 26.49 2.77 9.50
N ALA A 70 25.71 2.23 10.44
CA ALA A 70 26.18 1.70 11.71
C ALA A 70 26.42 0.18 11.70
N ARG A 71 26.30 -0.49 10.54
CA ARG A 71 26.52 -1.93 10.36
C ARG A 71 27.77 -2.23 9.55
#